data_AF-A0A6C2C7K4-F1
#
_entry.id   AF-A0A6C2C7K4-F1
#
_cell.length_a   1.000
_cell.length_b   1.000
_cell.length_c   1.000
_cell.angle_alpha   90.00
_cell.angle_beta   90.00
_cell.angle_gamma   90.00
#
_symmetry.space_group_name_H-M   'P 1'
#
loop_
_entity.id
_entity.type
_entity.pdbx_description
1 polymer ?
#
loop_
_entity_poly.entity_id
_entity_poly.type
_entity_poly.pdbx_seq_one_letter_code
_entity_poly.pdbx_strand_id
1 'polypeptide(L)'
;MFKNFIRDTTSKMLRNAFWIITGFETASVGLLISFATARLDDHTPFFFNQADTHVFAIVMMYFGVLMTASFILDLKFWYLRTVFASVSTMFWSYITISFFLSDISSARGKIGVLTVFSFFIVIRIIVEARREPSARMKGEI
;
A
#
# COMPACT_ATOMS: atom_id res chain seq x y z
N MET A 1 -21.77 -22.75 17.89
CA MET A 1 -21.61 -22.37 16.45
C MET A 1 -20.87 -21.05 16.28
N PHE A 2 -21.28 -19.96 16.96
CA PHE A 2 -20.64 -18.63 16.88
C PHE A 2 -19.16 -18.59 17.29
N LYS A 3 -18.77 -19.32 18.35
CA LYS A 3 -17.37 -19.39 18.84
C LYS A 3 -16.40 -20.01 17.83
N ASN A 4 -16.87 -20.98 17.05
CA ASN A 4 -16.07 -21.63 16.00
C ASN A 4 -15.93 -20.72 14.77
N PHE A 5 -16.98 -19.96 14.43
CA PHE A 5 -16.94 -18.97 13.36
C PHE A 5 -15.96 -17.83 13.66
N ILE A 6 -15.97 -17.30 14.90
CA ILE A 6 -15.01 -16.27 15.33
C ILE A 6 -13.59 -16.83 15.25
N ARG A 7 -13.33 -18.01 15.81
CA ARG A 7 -11.98 -18.62 15.81
C ARG A 7 -11.43 -18.84 14.40
N ASP A 8 -12.28 -19.30 13.48
CA ASP A 8 -11.89 -19.55 12.10
C ASP A 8 -11.59 -18.23 11.35
N THR A 9 -12.38 -17.18 11.61
CA THR A 9 -12.16 -15.85 11.04
C THR A 9 -10.88 -15.20 11.57
N THR A 10 -10.60 -15.31 12.88
CA THR A 10 -9.38 -14.76 13.49
C THR A 10 -8.12 -15.43 12.93
N SER A 11 -8.16 -16.74 12.67
CA SER A 11 -7.03 -17.45 12.05
C SER A 11 -6.73 -16.97 10.63
N LYS A 12 -7.78 -16.72 9.83
CA LYS A 12 -7.68 -16.18 8.47
C LYS A 12 -7.16 -14.74 8.47
N MET A 13 -7.63 -13.92 9.41
CA MET A 13 -7.14 -12.56 9.58
C MET A 13 -5.65 -12.52 9.95
N LEU A 14 -5.19 -13.38 10.87
CA LEU A 14 -3.78 -13.45 11.24
C LEU A 14 -2.89 -13.86 10.06
N ARG A 15 -3.37 -14.79 9.24
CA ARG A 15 -2.66 -15.24 8.03
C ARG A 15 -2.56 -14.15 6.96
N ASN A 16 -3.60 -13.31 6.86
CA ASN A 16 -3.65 -12.20 5.91
C ASN A 16 -3.24 -10.85 6.54
N ALA A 17 -2.75 -10.85 7.79
CA ALA A 17 -2.56 -9.63 8.58
C ALA A 17 -1.65 -8.63 7.88
N PHE A 18 -0.60 -9.11 7.20
CA PHE A 18 0.27 -8.26 6.40
C PHE A 18 -0.52 -7.44 5.37
N TRP A 19 -1.32 -8.10 4.54
CA TRP A 19 -2.06 -7.43 3.48
C TRP A 19 -3.20 -6.55 3.98
N ILE A 20 -3.81 -6.92 5.12
CA ILE A 20 -4.79 -6.09 5.81
C ILE A 20 -4.12 -4.80 6.30
N ILE A 21 -2.94 -4.90 6.92
CA ILE A 21 -2.16 -3.75 7.39
C ILE A 21 -1.73 -2.90 6.21
N THR A 22 -1.17 -3.48 5.14
CA THR A 22 -0.77 -2.75 3.93
C THR A 22 -1.95 -2.03 3.28
N GLY A 23 -3.13 -2.67 3.22
CA GLY A 23 -4.35 -2.03 2.73
C GLY A 23 -4.76 -0.84 3.59
N PHE A 24 -4.67 -0.98 4.91
CA PHE A 24 -4.96 0.09 5.86
C PHE A 24 -3.95 1.24 5.79
N GLU A 25 -2.66 0.94 5.66
CA GLU A 25 -1.59 1.93 5.44
C GLU A 25 -1.85 2.70 4.13
N THR A 26 -2.19 1.99 3.05
CA THR A 26 -2.51 2.60 1.76
C THR A 26 -3.74 3.51 1.85
N ALA A 27 -4.79 3.08 2.55
CA ALA A 27 -5.98 3.89 2.76
C ALA A 27 -5.68 5.14 3.60
N SER A 28 -4.87 4.99 4.66
CA SER A 28 -4.47 6.07 5.55
C SER A 28 -3.60 7.10 4.83
N VAL A 29 -2.67 6.66 3.98
CA VAL A 29 -1.85 7.55 3.16
C VAL A 29 -2.72 8.30 2.15
N GLY A 30 -3.64 7.61 1.47
CA GLY A 30 -4.61 8.27 0.58
C GLY A 30 -5.44 9.33 1.31
N LEU A 31 -5.90 9.03 2.52
CA LEU A 31 -6.61 9.98 3.38
C LEU A 31 -5.72 11.18 3.78
N LEU A 32 -4.48 10.94 4.18
CA LEU A 32 -3.53 11.99 4.54
C LEU A 32 -3.21 12.91 3.36
N ILE A 33 -3.01 12.35 2.16
CA ILE A 33 -2.81 13.13 0.92
C ILE A 33 -4.09 13.94 0.61
N SER A 34 -5.28 13.38 0.85
CA SER A 34 -6.55 14.10 0.64
C SER A 34 -6.70 15.33 1.55
N PHE A 35 -6.22 15.24 2.81
CA PHE A 35 -6.25 16.34 3.78
C PHE A 35 -5.05 17.29 3.66
N ALA A 36 -3.93 16.82 3.11
CA ALA A 36 -2.79 17.65 2.77
C ALA A 36 -3.23 18.59 1.62
N THR A 37 -3.70 19.76 2.00
CA THR A 37 -4.07 20.84 1.09
C THR A 37 -2.85 21.22 0.25
N ALA A 38 -2.78 20.77 -1.01
CA ALA A 38 -1.96 21.30 -2.11
C ALA A 38 -0.66 21.99 -1.64
N ARG A 39 0.21 21.25 -0.95
CA ARG A 39 1.42 21.78 -0.29
C ARG A 39 2.66 20.97 -0.64
N LEU A 40 2.66 20.22 -1.75
CA LEU A 40 3.93 20.02 -2.42
C LEU A 40 4.31 21.37 -3.02
N ASP A 41 5.26 22.03 -2.34
CA ASP A 41 5.95 23.24 -2.75
C ASP A 41 6.09 23.37 -4.28
N ASP A 42 6.01 24.60 -4.78
CA ASP A 42 6.17 25.07 -6.18
C ASP A 42 7.49 24.63 -6.87
N HIS A 43 8.29 23.79 -6.22
CA HIS A 43 9.56 23.23 -6.67
C HIS A 43 9.50 21.74 -7.00
N THR A 44 8.33 21.13 -7.01
CA THR A 44 8.16 19.75 -7.50
C THR A 44 7.88 19.72 -9.01
N PRO A 45 8.60 18.89 -9.80
CA PRO A 45 8.44 18.87 -11.25
C PRO A 45 7.02 18.46 -11.64
N PHE A 46 6.45 19.12 -12.65
CA PHE A 46 5.04 19.09 -13.10
C PHE A 46 4.37 17.70 -13.14
N PHE A 47 5.12 16.63 -13.40
CA PHE A 47 4.61 15.25 -13.38
C PHE A 47 4.14 14.76 -12.01
N PHE A 48 4.62 15.36 -10.91
CA PHE A 48 4.26 15.01 -9.53
C PHE A 48 3.12 15.83 -8.95
N ASN A 49 2.67 16.88 -9.64
CA ASN A 49 1.46 17.61 -9.28
C ASN A 49 0.20 16.71 -9.39
N GLN A 50 0.30 15.59 -10.11
CA GLN A 50 -0.75 14.57 -10.16
C GLN A 50 -0.87 13.74 -8.86
N ALA A 51 0.23 13.57 -8.12
CA ALA A 51 0.21 12.96 -6.78
C ALA A 51 -0.59 13.83 -5.80
N ASP A 52 -0.54 15.15 -6.01
CA ASP A 52 -1.23 16.17 -5.21
C ASP A 52 -2.68 16.40 -5.69
N THR A 53 -3.14 15.63 -6.69
CA THR A 53 -4.53 15.72 -7.14
C THR A 53 -5.41 14.90 -6.20
N HIS A 54 -6.48 15.51 -5.67
CA HIS A 54 -7.49 14.83 -4.85
C HIS A 54 -7.99 13.51 -5.47
N VAL A 55 -7.99 13.38 -6.80
CA VAL A 55 -8.34 12.15 -7.51
C VAL A 55 -7.41 10.99 -7.16
N PHE A 56 -6.08 11.21 -7.14
CA PHE A 56 -5.11 10.18 -6.79
C PHE A 56 -5.28 9.73 -5.33
N ALA A 57 -5.46 10.69 -4.42
CA ALA A 57 -5.72 10.46 -3.00
C ALA A 57 -6.98 9.61 -2.79
N ILE A 58 -8.07 9.95 -3.47
CA ILE A 58 -9.34 9.22 -3.42
C ILE A 58 -9.18 7.80 -3.96
N VAL A 59 -8.47 7.63 -5.09
CA VAL A 59 -8.22 6.30 -5.67
C VAL A 59 -7.41 5.42 -4.72
N MET A 60 -6.31 5.94 -4.14
CA MET A 60 -5.54 5.19 -3.13
C MET A 60 -6.38 4.82 -1.91
N MET A 61 -7.22 5.74 -1.44
CA MET A 61 -8.11 5.52 -0.30
C MET A 61 -9.09 4.38 -0.59
N TYR A 62 -9.84 4.45 -1.69
CA TYR A 62 -10.78 3.40 -2.08
C TYR A 62 -10.08 2.06 -2.32
N PHE A 63 -8.92 2.08 -2.98
CA PHE A 63 -8.15 0.88 -3.24
C PHE A 63 -7.67 0.22 -1.94
N GLY A 64 -7.15 0.99 -0.98
CA GLY A 64 -6.73 0.48 0.32
C GLY A 64 -7.89 -0.13 1.12
N VAL A 65 -9.07 0.50 1.10
CA VAL A 65 -10.29 -0.04 1.72
C VAL A 65 -10.72 -1.36 1.05
N LEU A 66 -10.77 -1.39 -0.28
CA LEU A 66 -11.14 -2.58 -1.06
C LEU A 66 -10.17 -3.74 -0.81
N MET A 67 -8.87 -3.44 -0.76
CA MET A 67 -7.84 -4.40 -0.43
C MET A 67 -8.06 -4.97 0.98
N THR A 68 -8.20 -4.11 1.98
CA THR A 68 -8.42 -4.50 3.37
C THR A 68 -9.66 -5.42 3.49
N ALA A 69 -10.79 -5.00 2.90
CA ALA A 69 -12.02 -5.79 2.91
C ALA A 69 -11.83 -7.15 2.21
N SER A 70 -11.13 -7.18 1.06
CA SER A 70 -10.88 -8.40 0.30
C SER A 70 -10.05 -9.43 1.08
N PHE A 71 -9.05 -8.96 1.84
CA PHE A 71 -8.19 -9.83 2.66
C PHE A 71 -8.84 -10.24 3.99
N ILE A 72 -9.71 -9.41 4.57
CA ILE A 72 -10.55 -9.79 5.73
C ILE A 72 -11.54 -10.90 5.34
N LEU A 73 -12.19 -10.75 4.18
CA LEU A 73 -13.17 -11.73 3.68
C LEU A 73 -12.51 -12.98 3.06
N ASP A 74 -11.18 -13.04 3.00
CA ASP A 74 -10.38 -14.11 2.39
C ASP A 74 -10.90 -14.53 1.01
N LEU A 75 -11.17 -13.53 0.15
CA LEU A 75 -11.66 -13.78 -1.21
C LEU A 75 -10.68 -14.70 -1.94
N LYS A 76 -11.16 -15.88 -2.37
CA LYS A 76 -10.32 -16.97 -2.90
C LYS A 76 -9.78 -16.71 -4.31
N PHE A 77 -10.13 -15.58 -4.93
CA PHE A 77 -9.67 -15.23 -6.27
C PHE A 77 -8.17 -14.96 -6.27
N TRP A 78 -7.40 -15.89 -6.82
CA TRP A 78 -5.95 -15.79 -6.87
C TRP A 78 -5.48 -14.56 -7.68
N TYR A 79 -6.19 -14.22 -8.76
CA TYR A 79 -5.89 -13.03 -9.57
C TYR A 79 -6.02 -11.73 -8.76
N LEU A 80 -7.00 -11.64 -7.85
CA LEU A 80 -7.25 -10.42 -7.09
C LEU A 80 -6.07 -10.07 -6.17
N ARG A 81 -5.45 -11.07 -5.53
CA ARG A 81 -4.27 -10.83 -4.68
C ARG A 81 -3.07 -10.33 -5.47
N THR A 82 -2.79 -10.95 -6.62
CA THR A 82 -1.71 -10.49 -7.51
C THR A 82 -1.96 -9.07 -8.01
N VAL A 83 -3.20 -8.73 -8.37
CA VAL A 83 -3.58 -7.37 -8.75
C VAL A 83 -3.39 -6.41 -7.57
N PHE A 84 -3.86 -6.77 -6.37
CA PHE A 84 -3.69 -5.93 -5.18
C PHE A 84 -2.22 -5.69 -4.85
N ALA A 85 -1.39 -6.74 -4.91
CA ALA A 85 0.05 -6.65 -4.69
C ALA A 85 0.74 -5.77 -5.74
N SER A 86 0.41 -5.95 -7.02
CA SER A 86 1.01 -5.20 -8.13
C SER A 86 0.66 -3.72 -8.05
N VAL A 87 -0.62 -3.40 -7.87
CA VAL A 87 -1.09 -2.00 -7.78
C VAL A 87 -0.58 -1.34 -6.49
N SER A 88 -0.54 -2.05 -5.36
CA SER A 88 0.08 -1.53 -4.13
C SER A 88 1.56 -1.23 -4.34
N THR A 89 2.28 -2.11 -5.03
CA THR A 89 3.70 -1.88 -5.36
C THR A 89 3.87 -0.63 -6.22
N MET A 90 3.02 -0.45 -7.24
CA MET A 90 3.05 0.74 -8.09
C MET A 90 2.80 2.02 -7.29
N PHE A 91 1.79 2.02 -6.41
CA PHE A 91 1.45 3.14 -5.55
C PHE A 91 2.59 3.53 -4.60
N TRP A 92 3.13 2.55 -3.87
CA TRP A 92 4.21 2.81 -2.93
C TRP A 92 5.53 3.16 -3.62
N SER A 93 5.80 2.60 -4.80
CA SER A 93 6.97 2.97 -5.61
C SER A 93 6.83 4.41 -6.10
N TYR A 94 5.65 4.80 -6.57
CA TYR A 94 5.39 6.17 -6.99
C TYR A 94 5.63 7.15 -5.84
N ILE A 95 5.06 6.90 -4.65
CA ILE A 95 5.29 7.71 -3.45
C ILE A 95 6.78 7.79 -3.08
N THR A 96 7.48 6.66 -3.13
CA THR A 96 8.92 6.60 -2.81
C THR A 96 9.73 7.48 -3.78
N ILE A 97 9.43 7.40 -5.08
CA ILE A 97 10.08 8.22 -6.10
C ILE A 97 9.74 9.70 -5.89
N SER A 98 8.49 10.03 -5.56
CA SER A 98 8.07 11.40 -5.24
C SER A 98 8.91 12.00 -4.11
N PHE A 99 9.03 11.28 -2.99
CA PHE A 99 9.82 11.75 -1.85
C PHE A 99 11.32 11.80 -2.17
N PHE A 100 11.85 10.80 -2.89
CA PHE A 100 13.25 10.79 -3.29
C PHE A 100 13.61 11.99 -4.18
N LEU A 101 12.74 12.33 -5.15
CA LEU A 101 12.94 13.49 -6.00
C LEU A 101 12.80 14.81 -5.23
N SER A 102 11.85 14.89 -4.29
CA SER A 102 11.70 16.04 -3.40
C SER A 102 12.94 16.24 -2.50
N ASP A 103 13.54 15.16 -2.00
CA ASP A 103 14.76 15.21 -1.20
C ASP A 103 15.98 15.67 -2.01
N ILE A 104 16.07 15.24 -3.28
CA ILE A 104 17.13 15.65 -4.21
C ILE A 104 16.97 17.11 -4.63
N SER A 105 15.74 17.55 -4.90
CA SER A 105 15.48 18.94 -5.31
C SER A 105 15.60 19.93 -4.15
N SER A 106 15.43 19.46 -2.91
CA SER A 106 15.68 20.28 -1.72
C SER A 106 17.16 20.60 -1.59
N ALA A 107 17.49 21.89 -1.41
CA ALA A 107 18.85 22.43 -1.37
C ALA A 107 19.81 21.81 -0.32
N ARG A 108 19.32 20.91 0.53
CA ARG A 108 20.11 20.20 1.55
C ARG A 108 20.55 18.80 1.11
N GLY A 109 20.01 18.23 0.04
CA GLY A 109 20.42 16.92 -0.51
C GLY A 109 20.41 15.77 0.51
N LYS A 110 19.58 15.86 1.55
CA LYS A 110 19.47 14.86 2.61
C LYS A 110 18.29 13.96 2.30
N ILE A 111 18.54 12.65 2.28
CA ILE A 111 17.46 11.66 2.20
C ILE A 111 16.59 11.80 3.44
N GLY A 112 15.33 12.17 3.22
CA GLY A 112 14.30 12.32 4.20
C GLY A 112 13.84 10.99 4.75
N VAL A 113 13.40 11.02 6.01
CA VAL A 113 12.89 9.84 6.72
C VAL A 113 11.71 9.20 5.97
N LEU A 114 10.88 10.00 5.30
CA LEU A 114 9.73 9.53 4.51
C LEU A 114 10.15 8.68 3.30
N THR A 115 11.23 9.06 2.61
CA THR A 115 11.78 8.29 1.48
C THR A 115 12.28 6.93 1.92
N VAL A 116 12.97 6.87 3.06
CA VAL A 116 13.47 5.61 3.61
C VAL A 116 12.31 4.69 4.01
N PHE A 117 11.31 5.20 4.73
CA PHE A 117 10.16 4.39 5.15
C PHE A 117 9.34 3.86 3.97
N SER A 118 9.04 4.72 2.99
CA SER A 118 8.29 4.31 1.79
C SER A 118 9.05 3.25 0.99
N PHE A 119 10.38 3.39 0.85
CA PHE A 119 11.22 2.38 0.21
C PHE A 119 11.18 1.02 0.93
N PHE A 120 11.24 1.01 2.28
CA PHE A 120 11.10 -0.21 3.06
C PHE A 120 9.73 -0.88 2.84
N ILE A 121 8.66 -0.10 2.72
CA ILE A 121 7.31 -0.62 2.45
C ILE A 121 7.27 -1.29 1.07
N VAL A 122 7.86 -0.67 0.03
CA VAL A 122 7.96 -1.27 -1.31
C VAL A 122 8.68 -2.62 -1.25
N ILE A 123 9.84 -2.70 -0.60
CA ILE A 123 10.58 -3.96 -0.45
C ILE A 123 9.72 -5.00 0.26
N ARG A 124 9.04 -4.62 1.34
CA ARG A 124 8.20 -5.53 2.12
C ARG A 124 7.04 -6.09 1.29
N ILE A 125 6.39 -5.25 0.49
CA ILE A 125 5.32 -5.68 -0.43
C ILE A 125 5.86 -6.67 -1.47
N ILE A 126 7.02 -6.38 -2.08
CA ILE A 126 7.62 -7.27 -3.09
C ILE A 126 8.00 -8.64 -2.50
N VAL A 127 8.62 -8.64 -1.32
CA VAL A 127 9.01 -9.88 -0.63
C VAL A 127 7.79 -10.73 -0.31
N GLU A 128 6.72 -10.12 0.20
CA GLU A 128 5.52 -10.87 0.56
C GLU A 128 4.72 -11.31 -0.68
N ALA A 129 4.63 -10.45 -1.71
CA ALA A 129 4.03 -10.79 -3.00
C ALA A 129 4.72 -11.99 -3.66
N ARG A 130 6.04 -12.16 -3.47
CA ARG A 130 6.79 -13.32 -3.97
C ARG A 130 6.50 -14.59 -3.17
N ARG A 131 6.18 -14.48 -1.87
CA ARG A 131 5.88 -15.63 -1.00
C ARG A 131 4.50 -16.21 -1.28
N GLU A 132 3.50 -15.38 -1.56
CA GLU A 132 2.11 -15.82 -1.80
C GLU A 132 1.93 -16.90 -2.89
N PRO A 133 2.47 -16.78 -4.12
CA PRO A 133 2.29 -17.79 -5.15
C PRO A 133 2.97 -19.11 -4.79
N SER A 134 4.10 -19.06 -4.07
CA SER A 134 4.87 -20.26 -3.69
C SER A 134 4.16 -21.10 -2.62
N ALA A 135 3.47 -20.46 -1.69
CA ALA A 135 2.86 -21.12 -0.55
C ALA A 135 1.52 -21.80 -0.90
N ARG A 136 0.77 -21.26 -1.89
CA ARG A 136 -0.44 -21.91 -2.42
C ARG A 136 -0.15 -23.06 -3.40
N MET A 137 0.93 -22.98 -4.20
CA MET A 137 1.33 -24.10 -5.07
C MET A 137 1.79 -25.33 -4.27
N LYS A 138 2.30 -25.13 -3.06
CA LYS A 138 2.71 -26.22 -2.15
C LYS A 138 1.60 -26.73 -1.24
N GLY A 139 0.40 -26.15 -1.28
CA GLY A 139 -0.68 -26.50 -0.36
C GLY A 139 -0.37 -26.20 1.11
N GLU A 140 0.60 -25.32 1.37
CA GLU A 140 1.01 -24.92 2.72
C GLU A 140 0.10 -23.80 3.29
N ILE A 141 -0.90 -23.34 2.51
CA ILE A 141 -1.91 -22.32 2.84
C ILE A 141 -3.29 -22.70 2.30
#